data_AF-G4MZC6-F1
#
_entry.id   AF-G4MZC6-F1
#
_cell.length_a   1.000
_cell.length_b   1.000
_cell.length_c   1.000
_cell.angle_alpha   90.00
_cell.angle_beta   90.00
_cell.angle_gamma   90.00
#
_symmetry.space_group_name_H-M   'P 1'
#
loop_
_entity.id
_entity.type
_entity.pdbx_description
1 polymer ?
#
loop_
_entity_poly.entity_id
_entity_poly.type
_entity_poly.pdbx_seq_one_letter_code
_entity_poly.pdbx_strand_id
1 'polypeptide(L)'
;MWIRPATMMLATAMRAGALTSGSRVANVAAYRLVLAARPMATAAANKSTATTTGAAAAAGKAKAAPKKKAAAKPKAKNTQAKPKAVKKKAVKVSRPPQSPERIEAQKLAAKKKAMREKRIELTRLGLFTEPPKEPEVALRVFLKQWCAKNSIPGKGPVFQDMHNAFKALSPAELQELEETAAKNKISNEIAHKAWVQSHTPSEINEANKARHYLARVFKLKSVKGVCLTRGHIKDDRIPSSPLSPYMNFMKLRLKELSHQAPDNFRTGVNMTDAATAWKKLSEAERKVYEDMFRAERADYDRKKMELNL
;
A
#
# COMPACT_ATOMS: atom_id res chain seq x y z
N MET A 1 57.77 1.80 12.74
CA MET A 1 58.19 3.08 12.13
C MET A 1 57.96 3.01 10.64
N TRP A 2 56.94 3.68 10.11
CA TRP A 2 56.77 3.95 8.67
C TRP A 2 56.25 5.38 8.53
N ILE A 3 56.82 6.12 7.59
CA ILE A 3 56.88 7.60 7.61
C ILE A 3 55.77 8.19 6.74
N ARG A 4 55.11 9.26 7.23
CA ARG A 4 54.19 10.09 6.44
C ARG A 4 54.99 11.17 5.68
N PRO A 5 54.74 11.40 4.38
CA PRO A 5 54.98 12.69 3.76
C PRO A 5 53.74 13.59 3.94
N ALA A 6 53.98 14.87 4.25
CA ALA A 6 52.96 15.92 4.27
C ALA A 6 53.35 17.01 3.26
N THR A 7 52.41 17.34 2.37
CA THR A 7 52.49 18.44 1.38
C THR A 7 51.05 18.70 0.90
N MET A 8 50.62 19.93 0.61
CA MET A 8 51.11 21.25 1.02
C MET A 8 49.90 22.20 0.89
N MET A 9 49.73 23.17 1.80
CA MET A 9 48.72 24.21 1.59
C MET A 9 49.18 25.21 0.53
N LEU A 10 48.29 25.61 -0.36
CA LEU A 10 48.46 26.79 -1.21
C LEU A 10 47.12 27.52 -1.32
N ALA A 11 47.08 28.74 -0.79
CA ALA A 11 45.91 29.60 -0.77
C ALA A 11 46.20 30.87 -1.59
N THR A 12 45.45 31.06 -2.68
CA THR A 12 45.48 32.23 -3.56
C THR A 12 44.27 32.11 -4.50
N ALA A 13 43.53 33.16 -4.90
CA ALA A 13 43.28 34.46 -4.29
C ALA A 13 41.93 34.97 -4.84
N MET A 14 41.45 36.12 -4.37
CA MET A 14 40.18 36.73 -4.76
C MET A 14 40.08 37.00 -6.28
N ARG A 15 38.88 36.87 -6.84
CA ARG A 15 38.47 37.68 -8.00
C ARG A 15 37.02 38.11 -7.86
N ALA A 16 36.81 39.37 -7.51
CA ALA A 16 35.51 40.02 -7.59
C ALA A 16 35.11 40.21 -9.07
N GLY A 17 33.82 40.14 -9.37
CA GLY A 17 33.33 40.20 -10.75
C GLY A 17 31.83 40.48 -10.85
N ALA A 18 31.48 41.77 -10.83
CA ALA A 18 30.30 42.43 -11.39
C ALA A 18 28.89 41.81 -11.26
N LEU A 19 27.97 42.62 -10.72
CA LEU A 19 26.53 42.42 -10.91
C LEU A 19 26.14 42.53 -12.39
N THR A 20 25.25 41.66 -12.86
CA THR A 20 24.29 42.00 -13.92
C THR A 20 22.89 41.53 -13.53
N SER A 21 21.96 42.49 -13.40
CA SER A 21 20.56 42.23 -13.13
C SER A 21 19.87 41.77 -14.41
N GLY A 22 19.61 40.47 -14.52
CA GLY A 22 18.93 39.86 -15.67
C GLY A 22 17.44 39.64 -15.39
N SER A 23 16.62 40.71 -15.47
CA SER A 23 15.17 40.61 -15.35
C SER A 23 14.59 39.69 -16.43
N ARG A 24 14.09 38.51 -16.05
CA ARG A 24 13.36 37.61 -16.95
C ARG A 24 11.87 37.86 -16.81
N VAL A 25 11.34 38.71 -17.68
CA VAL A 25 9.89 38.89 -17.87
C VAL A 25 9.29 37.54 -18.29
N ALA A 26 8.34 37.04 -17.51
CA ALA A 26 7.63 35.80 -17.80
C ALA A 26 6.51 36.06 -18.80
N ASN A 27 6.60 35.48 -20.00
CA ASN A 27 5.49 35.44 -20.94
C ASN A 27 4.40 34.46 -20.45
N VAL A 28 3.36 34.99 -19.82
CA VAL A 28 2.17 34.23 -19.41
C VAL A 28 1.19 34.17 -20.59
N ALA A 29 1.33 33.14 -21.43
CA ALA A 29 0.35 32.84 -22.48
C ALA A 29 -0.92 32.23 -21.86
N ALA A 30 -1.94 33.07 -21.65
CA ALA A 30 -3.21 32.67 -21.05
C ALA A 30 -4.13 31.94 -22.06
N TYR A 31 -4.10 30.61 -22.09
CA TYR A 31 -5.04 29.81 -22.87
C TYR A 31 -6.42 29.78 -22.20
N ARG A 32 -7.34 30.63 -22.70
CA ARG A 32 -8.78 30.55 -22.39
C ARG A 32 -9.40 29.37 -23.14
N LEU A 33 -9.66 28.26 -22.45
CA LEU A 33 -10.46 27.16 -22.99
C LEU A 33 -11.95 27.35 -22.65
N VAL A 34 -12.77 27.44 -23.69
CA VAL A 34 -14.22 27.64 -23.59
C VAL A 34 -14.91 26.32 -23.26
N LEU A 35 -15.61 26.28 -22.12
CA LEU A 35 -16.47 25.16 -21.72
C LEU A 35 -17.78 25.20 -22.51
N ALA A 36 -17.86 24.42 -23.59
CA ALA A 36 -19.11 24.15 -24.29
C ALA A 36 -19.91 23.06 -23.56
N ALA A 37 -20.94 23.46 -22.81
CA ALA A 37 -21.86 22.54 -22.17
C ALA A 37 -22.89 21.98 -23.16
N ARG A 38 -23.09 20.65 -23.17
CA ARG A 38 -24.29 20.00 -23.72
C ARG A 38 -24.75 18.89 -22.78
N PRO A 39 -25.92 19.01 -22.14
CA PRO A 39 -26.53 17.93 -21.37
C PRO A 39 -27.43 17.08 -22.28
N MET A 40 -27.41 15.75 -22.10
CA MET A 40 -28.55 14.89 -22.43
C MET A 40 -28.64 13.76 -21.41
N ALA A 41 -29.77 13.68 -20.74
CA ALA A 41 -30.16 12.54 -19.93
C ALA A 41 -31.14 11.67 -20.73
N THR A 42 -31.02 10.35 -20.63
CA THR A 42 -32.13 9.42 -20.85
C THR A 42 -32.04 8.27 -19.85
N ALA A 43 -33.21 7.74 -19.47
CA ALA A 43 -33.38 6.93 -18.28
C ALA A 43 -33.47 5.42 -18.56
N ALA A 44 -33.25 4.65 -17.48
CA ALA A 44 -33.89 3.39 -17.09
C ALA A 44 -34.44 2.41 -18.15
N ALA A 45 -34.04 1.14 -18.01
CA ALA A 45 -34.99 0.02 -18.03
C ALA A 45 -34.44 -1.20 -17.27
N ASN A 46 -35.10 -1.58 -16.17
CA ASN A 46 -34.99 -2.93 -15.62
C ASN A 46 -35.78 -3.90 -16.52
N LYS A 47 -35.25 -5.09 -16.80
CA LYS A 47 -36.08 -6.26 -17.12
C LYS A 47 -35.58 -7.51 -16.40
N SER A 48 -36.32 -7.87 -15.37
CA SER A 48 -36.40 -9.22 -14.83
C SER A 48 -37.14 -10.15 -15.81
N THR A 49 -36.72 -11.40 -15.88
CA THR A 49 -37.59 -12.50 -16.33
C THR A 49 -37.34 -13.74 -15.47
N ALA A 50 -38.40 -14.23 -14.84
CA ALA A 50 -38.42 -15.48 -14.10
C ALA A 50 -39.71 -16.24 -14.47
N THR A 51 -39.56 -17.41 -15.08
CA THR A 51 -40.60 -18.42 -15.39
C THR A 51 -39.92 -19.62 -16.06
N THR A 52 -40.37 -20.87 -15.99
CA THR A 52 -41.01 -21.69 -14.92
C THR A 52 -41.04 -23.15 -15.42
N THR A 53 -40.93 -24.11 -14.50
CA THR A 53 -41.52 -25.48 -14.55
C THR A 53 -41.53 -26.33 -15.85
N GLY A 54 -40.99 -27.54 -15.75
CA GLY A 54 -41.38 -28.68 -16.60
C GLY A 54 -41.06 -30.00 -15.91
N ALA A 55 -42.08 -30.78 -15.51
CA ALA A 55 -41.91 -32.03 -14.77
C ALA A 55 -42.85 -33.14 -15.26
N ALA A 56 -42.32 -34.35 -15.41
CA ALA A 56 -43.00 -35.64 -15.50
C ALA A 56 -41.97 -36.72 -15.06
N ALA A 57 -42.19 -37.59 -14.07
CA ALA A 57 -43.23 -38.62 -13.92
C ALA A 57 -43.05 -39.79 -14.94
N ALA A 58 -43.13 -41.08 -14.59
CA ALA A 58 -43.18 -41.75 -13.28
C ALA A 58 -42.91 -43.28 -13.49
N ALA A 59 -42.54 -44.02 -12.42
CA ALA A 59 -42.96 -45.41 -12.17
C ALA A 59 -42.29 -45.97 -10.90
N GLY A 60 -43.03 -46.74 -10.09
CA GLY A 60 -42.47 -47.51 -8.99
C GLY A 60 -43.27 -48.78 -8.73
N LYS A 61 -42.74 -49.69 -7.89
CA LYS A 61 -43.52 -50.68 -7.13
C LYS A 61 -42.66 -51.37 -6.07
N ALA A 62 -43.20 -51.49 -4.87
CA ALA A 62 -42.66 -52.32 -3.79
C ALA A 62 -43.24 -53.75 -3.85
N LYS A 63 -42.56 -54.71 -3.22
CA LYS A 63 -43.18 -55.97 -2.74
C LYS A 63 -42.43 -56.54 -1.53
N ALA A 64 -43.15 -57.34 -0.73
CA ALA A 64 -42.82 -57.67 0.65
C ALA A 64 -42.11 -59.03 0.86
N ALA A 65 -41.74 -59.30 2.12
CA ALA A 65 -41.29 -60.59 2.68
C ALA A 65 -42.43 -61.68 2.66
N PRO A 66 -42.34 -62.93 3.22
CA PRO A 66 -41.69 -63.33 4.50
C PRO A 66 -41.21 -64.82 4.66
N LYS A 67 -40.92 -65.21 5.93
CA LYS A 67 -40.83 -66.58 6.56
C LYS A 67 -39.41 -67.16 6.84
N LYS A 68 -39.18 -68.09 7.79
CA LYS A 68 -39.69 -68.37 9.18
C LYS A 68 -38.93 -69.59 9.77
N LYS A 69 -38.94 -69.78 11.11
CA LYS A 69 -38.44 -70.90 11.97
C LYS A 69 -37.06 -70.61 12.62
N ALA A 70 -36.81 -70.68 13.95
CA ALA A 70 -37.23 -71.59 15.05
C ALA A 70 -36.58 -72.98 14.94
N ALA A 71 -35.97 -73.61 15.94
CA ALA A 71 -35.73 -73.30 17.37
C ALA A 71 -34.34 -73.90 17.78
N ALA A 72 -33.87 -74.06 19.03
CA ALA A 72 -34.48 -74.01 20.37
C ALA A 72 -33.46 -73.65 21.50
N LYS A 73 -33.54 -74.36 22.64
CA LYS A 73 -32.79 -74.29 23.93
C LYS A 73 -33.04 -75.65 24.64
N PRO A 74 -32.54 -75.94 25.87
CA PRO A 74 -31.28 -75.57 26.55
C PRO A 74 -30.62 -76.78 27.29
N LYS A 75 -29.51 -76.55 28.03
CA LYS A 75 -29.37 -77.02 29.44
C LYS A 75 -28.23 -76.28 30.16
N ALA A 76 -28.28 -76.24 31.48
CA ALA A 76 -27.47 -75.33 32.31
C ALA A 76 -26.89 -75.98 33.59
N LYS A 77 -25.76 -75.44 34.05
CA LYS A 77 -25.19 -75.42 35.42
C LYS A 77 -24.02 -74.41 35.35
N ASN A 78 -23.98 -73.26 36.05
CA ASN A 78 -23.90 -73.03 37.50
C ASN A 78 -22.70 -73.81 38.12
N THR A 79 -21.68 -73.21 38.76
CA THR A 79 -21.67 -72.07 39.72
C THR A 79 -20.36 -71.25 39.76
N GLN A 80 -20.46 -70.02 40.29
CA GLN A 80 -19.49 -69.05 40.89
C GLN A 80 -18.07 -69.58 41.29
N ALA A 81 -16.93 -68.85 41.27
CA ALA A 81 -16.64 -67.56 41.92
C ALA A 81 -15.22 -66.93 41.64
N LYS A 82 -15.18 -65.59 41.41
CA LYS A 82 -14.21 -64.51 41.82
C LYS A 82 -12.64 -64.66 41.76
N PRO A 83 -11.83 -63.55 41.85
CA PRO A 83 -10.64 -63.36 40.97
C PRO A 83 -9.27 -63.07 41.65
N LYS A 84 -8.15 -63.07 40.88
CA LYS A 84 -7.08 -62.01 40.86
C LYS A 84 -5.83 -62.30 39.98
N ALA A 85 -5.19 -61.20 39.54
CA ALA A 85 -3.77 -61.03 39.14
C ALA A 85 -3.28 -61.72 37.83
N VAL A 86 -2.23 -61.28 37.12
CA VAL A 86 -1.15 -60.28 37.39
C VAL A 86 -0.96 -59.32 36.19
N LYS A 87 -0.59 -58.05 36.45
CA LYS A 87 -0.25 -57.04 35.44
C LYS A 87 1.19 -57.19 34.94
N LYS A 88 1.45 -57.20 33.63
CA LYS A 88 2.76 -56.80 33.07
C LYS A 88 2.74 -55.31 32.76
N LYS A 89 3.55 -54.52 33.50
CA LYS A 89 3.72 -53.07 33.26
C LYS A 89 4.59 -52.85 32.02
N ALA A 90 4.12 -52.06 31.06
CA ALA A 90 4.99 -51.52 30.02
C ALA A 90 5.96 -50.52 30.66
N VAL A 91 7.27 -50.70 30.44
CA VAL A 91 8.30 -49.78 30.92
C VAL A 91 8.21 -48.50 30.09
N LYS A 92 7.70 -47.43 30.72
CA LYS A 92 7.68 -46.08 30.13
C LYS A 92 9.10 -45.52 30.13
N VAL A 93 9.86 -45.80 29.07
CA VAL A 93 11.19 -45.20 28.86
C VAL A 93 11.03 -43.69 28.81
N SER A 94 11.42 -43.02 29.90
CA SER A 94 11.48 -41.57 29.99
C SER A 94 12.58 -41.08 29.07
N ARG A 95 12.19 -40.48 27.93
CA ARG A 95 13.10 -39.76 27.04
C ARG A 95 13.92 -38.77 27.89
N PRO A 96 15.26 -38.78 27.80
CA PRO A 96 16.09 -37.93 28.65
C PRO A 96 15.75 -36.44 28.41
N PRO A 97 15.81 -35.59 29.45
CA PRO A 97 15.57 -34.16 29.31
C PRO A 97 16.57 -33.59 28.30
N GLN A 98 16.06 -32.82 27.33
CA GLN A 98 16.93 -32.16 26.35
C GLN A 98 17.77 -31.09 27.05
N SER A 99 19.05 -30.97 26.66
CA SER A 99 19.91 -29.90 27.18
C SER A 99 19.29 -28.52 26.92
N PRO A 100 19.50 -27.53 27.81
CA PRO A 100 18.93 -26.20 27.66
C PRO A 100 19.31 -25.56 26.32
N GLU A 101 20.54 -25.79 25.84
CA GLU A 101 21.02 -25.35 24.52
C GLU A 101 20.18 -25.93 23.37
N ARG A 102 19.81 -27.22 23.43
CA ARG A 102 18.99 -27.87 22.41
C ARG A 102 17.55 -27.35 22.42
N ILE A 103 17.05 -26.94 23.59
CA ILE A 103 15.75 -26.28 23.74
C ILE A 103 15.79 -24.87 23.13
N GLU A 104 16.82 -24.06 23.42
CA GLU A 104 16.99 -22.73 22.83
C GLU A 104 17.24 -22.77 21.31
N ALA A 105 18.01 -23.74 20.81
CA ALA A 105 18.20 -23.96 19.38
C ALA A 105 16.87 -24.27 18.67
N GLN A 106 16.00 -25.10 19.27
CA GLN A 106 14.66 -25.36 18.74
C GLN A 106 13.76 -24.13 18.79
N LYS A 107 13.76 -23.35 19.89
CA LYS A 107 13.03 -22.08 19.98
C LYS A 107 13.51 -21.08 18.91
N LEU A 108 14.81 -20.99 18.67
CA LEU A 108 15.39 -20.11 17.64
C LEU A 108 15.02 -20.58 16.22
N ALA A 109 15.05 -21.88 15.96
CA ALA A 109 14.60 -22.45 14.68
C ALA A 109 13.10 -22.21 14.44
N ALA A 110 12.26 -22.40 15.46
CA ALA A 110 10.83 -22.10 15.40
C ALA A 110 10.56 -20.61 15.14
N LYS A 111 11.26 -19.70 15.85
CA LYS A 111 11.20 -18.25 15.60
C LYS A 111 11.60 -17.90 14.17
N LYS A 112 12.68 -18.47 13.63
CA LYS A 112 13.11 -18.28 12.23
C LYS A 112 12.06 -18.78 11.22
N LYS A 113 11.44 -19.94 11.48
CA LYS A 113 10.37 -20.49 10.63
C LYS A 113 9.13 -19.60 10.62
N ALA A 114 8.63 -19.20 11.81
CA ALA A 114 7.50 -18.29 11.96
C ALA A 114 7.74 -16.93 11.29
N MET A 115 8.96 -16.37 11.39
CA MET A 115 9.31 -15.12 10.70
C MET A 115 9.35 -15.30 9.17
N ARG A 116 9.74 -16.47 8.65
CA ARG A 116 9.69 -16.77 7.21
C ARG A 116 8.24 -16.93 6.72
N GLU A 117 7.40 -17.63 7.48
CA GLU A 117 5.98 -17.82 7.18
C GLU A 117 5.24 -16.47 7.16
N LYS A 118 5.42 -15.67 8.23
CA LYS A 118 4.90 -14.30 8.31
C LYS A 118 5.37 -13.41 7.16
N ARG A 119 6.62 -13.54 6.70
CA ARG A 119 7.11 -12.80 5.51
C ARG A 119 6.32 -13.19 4.26
N ILE A 120 6.04 -14.48 4.07
CA ILE A 120 5.29 -14.99 2.91
C ILE A 120 3.84 -14.51 2.97
N GLU A 121 3.18 -14.59 4.13
CA GLU A 121 1.81 -14.10 4.35
C GLU A 121 1.70 -12.61 4.03
N LEU A 122 2.56 -11.76 4.62
CA LEU A 122 2.59 -10.32 4.33
C LEU A 122 2.93 -10.02 2.87
N THR A 123 3.71 -10.89 2.20
CA THR A 123 4.01 -10.78 0.77
C THR A 123 2.80 -11.12 -0.11
N ARG A 124 1.86 -11.94 0.39
CA ARG A 124 0.57 -12.20 -0.28
C ARG A 124 -0.42 -11.05 -0.03
N LEU A 125 -0.55 -10.60 1.21
CA LEU A 125 -1.45 -9.52 1.62
C LEU A 125 -1.08 -8.15 1.03
N GLY A 126 0.19 -7.89 0.73
CA GLY A 126 0.65 -6.57 0.26
C GLY A 126 0.19 -6.12 -1.14
N LEU A 127 -0.75 -6.81 -1.80
CA LEU A 127 -1.34 -6.44 -3.10
C LEU A 127 -0.30 -5.93 -4.12
N PHE A 128 0.78 -6.68 -4.34
CA PHE A 128 1.93 -6.26 -5.18
C PHE A 128 1.72 -6.37 -6.69
N THR A 129 0.49 -6.64 -7.13
CA THR A 129 0.08 -6.76 -8.54
C THR A 129 -0.60 -5.46 -8.99
N GLU A 130 0.13 -4.35 -8.89
CA GLU A 130 -0.29 -3.05 -9.43
C GLU A 130 -0.22 -3.05 -10.97
N PRO A 131 -1.06 -2.26 -11.66
CA PRO A 131 -0.94 -2.05 -13.10
C PRO A 131 0.43 -1.41 -13.42
N PRO A 132 1.10 -1.84 -14.51
CA PRO A 132 2.38 -1.26 -14.91
C PRO A 132 2.19 0.22 -15.28
N LYS A 133 3.08 1.08 -14.75
CA LYS A 133 3.02 2.52 -15.01
C LYS A 133 3.89 2.88 -16.21
N GLU A 134 3.28 3.49 -17.21
CA GLU A 134 3.97 4.06 -18.36
C GLU A 134 4.65 5.40 -18.00
N PRO A 135 5.68 5.85 -18.75
CA PRO A 135 6.42 7.04 -18.40
C PRO A 135 5.60 8.32 -18.61
N GLU A 136 5.44 9.09 -17.53
CA GLU A 136 4.67 10.34 -17.43
C GLU A 136 5.50 11.61 -17.74
N VAL A 137 6.74 11.45 -18.19
CA VAL A 137 7.69 12.56 -18.47
C VAL A 137 8.31 12.32 -19.84
N ALA A 138 8.34 13.34 -20.70
CA ALA A 138 8.87 13.26 -22.07
C ALA A 138 10.26 12.58 -22.15
N LEU A 139 11.21 12.98 -21.31
CA LEU A 139 12.54 12.35 -21.22
C LEU A 139 12.48 10.84 -20.89
N ARG A 140 11.50 10.38 -20.09
CA ARG A 140 11.33 8.95 -19.78
C ARG A 140 10.62 8.18 -20.91
N VAL A 141 9.71 8.83 -21.65
CA VAL A 141 9.14 8.29 -22.89
C VAL A 141 10.26 8.08 -23.90
N PHE A 142 11.07 9.13 -24.14
CA PHE A 142 12.24 9.08 -25.00
C PHE A 142 13.24 8.02 -24.56
N LEU A 143 13.57 7.92 -23.25
CA LEU A 143 14.45 6.87 -22.74
C LEU A 143 13.91 5.46 -23.03
N LYS A 144 12.60 5.22 -22.91
CA LYS A 144 11.99 3.92 -23.27
C LYS A 144 12.19 3.61 -24.76
N GLN A 145 11.95 4.58 -25.64
CA GLN A 145 12.17 4.47 -27.08
C GLN A 145 13.65 4.30 -27.44
N TRP A 146 14.54 5.06 -26.80
CA TRP A 146 15.99 5.02 -27.02
C TRP A 146 16.58 3.68 -26.61
N CYS A 147 16.20 3.15 -25.44
CA CYS A 147 16.61 1.82 -25.00
C CYS A 147 16.09 0.74 -25.93
N ALA A 148 14.85 0.85 -26.46
CA ALA A 148 14.34 -0.12 -27.44
C ALA A 148 15.14 -0.11 -28.76
N LYS A 149 15.61 1.06 -29.22
CA LYS A 149 16.40 1.21 -30.46
C LYS A 149 17.89 0.86 -30.28
N ASN A 150 18.48 1.16 -29.12
CA ASN A 150 19.93 1.12 -28.88
C ASN A 150 20.36 0.08 -27.81
N SER A 151 19.52 -0.91 -27.48
CA SER A 151 19.84 -1.94 -26.50
C SER A 151 20.90 -2.91 -27.03
N ILE A 152 22.17 -2.69 -26.65
CA ILE A 152 23.27 -3.64 -26.89
C ILE A 152 23.28 -4.68 -25.75
N PRO A 153 23.17 -5.99 -26.02
CA PRO A 153 23.22 -7.00 -24.96
C PRO A 153 24.55 -6.92 -24.19
N GLY A 154 24.49 -6.90 -22.86
CA GLY A 154 25.65 -6.82 -21.98
C GLY A 154 26.22 -5.42 -21.74
N LYS A 155 25.73 -4.36 -22.41
CA LYS A 155 26.11 -2.97 -22.11
C LYS A 155 24.87 -2.18 -21.65
N GLY A 156 24.98 -1.49 -20.52
CA GLY A 156 23.95 -0.56 -20.06
C GLY A 156 23.80 0.63 -21.04
N PRO A 157 22.65 1.31 -21.07
CA PRO A 157 22.45 2.45 -21.96
C PRO A 157 23.46 3.56 -21.64
N VAL A 158 24.11 4.11 -22.66
CA VAL A 158 24.99 5.27 -22.50
C VAL A 158 24.11 6.50 -22.25
N PHE A 159 23.85 6.77 -20.97
CA PHE A 159 22.94 7.83 -20.54
C PHE A 159 23.36 9.24 -21.02
N GLN A 160 24.65 9.46 -21.26
CA GLN A 160 25.15 10.72 -21.81
C GLN A 160 24.70 10.92 -23.26
N ASP A 161 24.88 9.92 -24.13
CA ASP A 161 24.48 9.96 -25.53
C ASP A 161 22.96 10.14 -25.67
N MET A 162 22.17 9.39 -24.89
CA MET A 162 20.72 9.56 -24.82
C MET A 162 20.31 10.97 -24.38
N HIS A 163 20.99 11.55 -23.39
CA HIS A 163 20.69 12.89 -22.92
C HIS A 163 21.10 13.98 -23.91
N ASN A 164 22.18 13.77 -24.66
CA ASN A 164 22.63 14.66 -25.73
C ASN A 164 21.67 14.58 -26.93
N ALA A 165 21.23 13.37 -27.31
CA ALA A 165 20.21 13.19 -28.33
C ALA A 165 18.88 13.83 -27.95
N PHE A 166 18.43 13.70 -26.69
CA PHE A 166 17.22 14.39 -26.20
C PHE A 166 17.33 15.92 -26.27
N LYS A 167 18.51 16.49 -26.04
CA LYS A 167 18.77 17.94 -26.20
C LYS A 167 18.81 18.39 -27.66
N ALA A 168 19.08 17.50 -28.59
CA ALA A 168 19.15 17.76 -30.03
C ALA A 168 17.80 17.57 -30.75
N LEU A 169 16.75 17.13 -30.03
CA LEU A 169 15.40 16.99 -30.58
C LEU A 169 14.83 18.35 -31.04
N SER A 170 14.06 18.30 -32.12
CA SER A 170 13.28 19.44 -32.58
C SER A 170 12.14 19.79 -31.60
N PRO A 171 11.63 21.04 -31.62
CA PRO A 171 10.48 21.42 -30.80
C PRO A 171 9.22 20.57 -31.08
N ALA A 172 9.05 20.09 -32.31
CA ALA A 172 7.91 19.25 -32.69
C ALA A 172 7.99 17.84 -32.05
N GLU A 173 9.15 17.18 -32.14
CA GLU A 173 9.37 15.87 -31.48
C GLU A 173 9.23 15.98 -29.95
N LEU A 174 9.66 17.11 -29.37
CA LEU A 174 9.49 17.36 -27.94
C LEU A 174 8.01 17.51 -27.57
N GLN A 175 7.20 18.20 -28.38
CA GLN A 175 5.74 18.28 -28.20
C GLN A 175 5.07 16.90 -28.32
N GLU A 176 5.43 16.07 -29.30
CA GLU A 176 4.90 14.70 -29.42
C GLU A 176 5.21 13.83 -28.20
N LEU A 177 6.42 13.97 -27.64
CA LEU A 177 6.84 13.26 -26.41
C LEU A 177 6.10 13.79 -25.17
N GLU A 178 5.81 15.09 -25.10
CA GLU A 178 5.00 15.70 -24.03
C GLU A 178 3.52 15.28 -24.12
N GLU A 179 2.93 15.27 -25.31
CA GLU A 179 1.59 14.72 -25.54
C GLU A 179 1.51 13.25 -25.15
N THR A 180 2.49 12.45 -25.55
CA THR A 180 2.57 11.03 -25.20
C THR A 180 2.69 10.85 -23.69
N ALA A 181 3.52 11.66 -23.02
CA ALA A 181 3.65 11.67 -21.57
C ALA A 181 2.34 12.06 -20.86
N ALA A 182 1.59 13.04 -21.39
CA ALA A 182 0.29 13.45 -20.86
C ALA A 182 -0.79 12.36 -21.05
N LYS A 183 -0.85 11.74 -22.24
CA LYS A 183 -1.71 10.58 -22.54
C LYS A 183 -1.40 9.41 -21.59
N ASN A 184 -0.12 9.09 -21.39
CA ASN A 184 0.33 8.06 -20.44
C ASN A 184 -0.08 8.38 -19.01
N LYS A 185 0.07 9.63 -18.55
CA LYS A 185 -0.33 10.05 -17.20
C LYS A 185 -1.83 9.83 -16.96
N ILE A 186 -2.68 10.26 -17.90
CA ILE A 186 -4.13 10.06 -17.81
C ILE A 186 -4.46 8.56 -17.78
N SER A 187 -3.85 7.76 -18.67
CA SER A 187 -4.02 6.31 -18.70
C SER A 187 -3.59 5.62 -17.40
N ASN A 188 -2.42 5.97 -16.86
CA ASN A 188 -1.91 5.48 -15.58
C ASN A 188 -2.87 5.81 -14.43
N GLU A 189 -3.39 7.04 -14.37
CA GLU A 189 -4.34 7.46 -13.34
C GLU A 189 -5.67 6.68 -13.44
N ILE A 190 -6.20 6.49 -14.64
CA ILE A 190 -7.43 5.71 -14.87
C ILE A 190 -7.21 4.24 -14.49
N ALA A 191 -6.15 3.61 -14.97
CA ALA A 191 -5.83 2.22 -14.67
C ALA A 191 -5.60 1.99 -13.16
N HIS A 192 -4.89 2.91 -12.49
CA HIS A 192 -4.70 2.86 -11.04
C HIS A 192 -6.01 3.08 -10.27
N LYS A 193 -6.86 4.03 -10.68
CA LYS A 193 -8.18 4.26 -10.05
C LYS A 193 -9.09 3.03 -10.19
N ALA A 194 -9.16 2.44 -11.38
CA ALA A 194 -9.94 1.22 -11.62
C ALA A 194 -9.41 0.03 -10.78
N TRP A 195 -8.09 -0.13 -10.69
CA TRP A 195 -7.45 -1.16 -9.85
C TRP A 195 -7.66 -0.92 -8.33
N VAL A 196 -7.66 0.32 -7.87
CA VAL A 196 -8.02 0.64 -6.47
C VAL A 196 -9.49 0.31 -6.22
N GLN A 197 -10.38 0.67 -7.15
CA GLN A 197 -11.82 0.41 -7.04
C GLN A 197 -12.18 -1.07 -7.09
N SER A 198 -11.40 -1.92 -7.76
CA SER A 198 -11.60 -3.38 -7.77
C SER A 198 -11.28 -4.08 -6.45
N HIS A 199 -10.67 -3.39 -5.49
CA HIS A 199 -10.37 -3.89 -4.15
C HIS A 199 -11.18 -3.14 -3.09
N THR A 200 -11.44 -3.80 -1.97
CA THR A 200 -12.11 -3.17 -0.83
C THR A 200 -11.16 -2.25 -0.05
N PRO A 201 -11.67 -1.19 0.61
CA PRO A 201 -10.85 -0.31 1.45
C PRO A 201 -10.13 -1.06 2.59
N SER A 202 -10.74 -2.11 3.15
CA SER A 202 -10.15 -2.95 4.19
C SER A 202 -8.94 -3.73 3.67
N GLU A 203 -9.05 -4.41 2.52
CA GLU A 203 -7.92 -5.09 1.87
C GLU A 203 -6.76 -4.14 1.55
N ILE A 204 -7.06 -2.93 1.06
CA ILE A 204 -6.04 -1.90 0.77
C ILE A 204 -5.33 -1.44 2.05
N ASN A 205 -6.07 -1.27 3.14
CA ASN A 205 -5.51 -0.91 4.44
C ASN A 205 -4.63 -2.04 5.01
N GLU A 206 -5.05 -3.30 4.91
CA GLU A 206 -4.24 -4.47 5.26
C GLU A 206 -2.98 -4.60 4.39
N ALA A 207 -3.10 -4.37 3.08
CA ALA A 207 -1.97 -4.34 2.16
C ALA A 207 -0.94 -3.27 2.55
N ASN A 208 -1.40 -2.06 2.88
CA ASN A 208 -0.55 -0.97 3.34
C ASN A 208 0.12 -1.28 4.69
N LYS A 209 -0.63 -1.83 5.66
CA LYS A 209 -0.09 -2.36 6.94
C LYS A 209 1.01 -3.41 6.67
N ALA A 210 0.79 -4.32 5.72
CA ALA A 210 1.73 -5.37 5.35
C ALA A 210 3.00 -4.84 4.64
N ARG A 211 2.85 -3.93 3.68
CA ARG A 211 3.95 -3.23 2.99
C ARG A 211 4.87 -2.52 4.00
N HIS A 212 4.28 -1.79 4.95
CA HIS A 212 5.02 -1.09 6.01
C HIS A 212 5.74 -2.05 6.96
N TYR A 213 5.12 -3.17 7.35
CA TYR A 213 5.77 -4.19 8.18
C TYR A 213 6.95 -4.85 7.44
N LEU A 214 6.80 -5.16 6.15
CA LEU A 214 7.87 -5.70 5.31
C LEU A 214 9.05 -4.72 5.17
N ALA A 215 8.78 -3.42 5.01
CA ALA A 215 9.80 -2.38 4.98
C ALA A 215 10.54 -2.25 6.33
N ARG A 216 9.79 -2.16 7.44
CA ARG A 216 10.34 -1.87 8.76
C ARG A 216 11.05 -3.07 9.40
N VAL A 217 10.41 -4.25 9.39
CA VAL A 217 10.88 -5.42 10.15
C VAL A 217 11.83 -6.29 9.33
N PHE A 218 11.49 -6.54 8.05
CA PHE A 218 12.33 -7.34 7.15
C PHE A 218 13.34 -6.51 6.34
N LYS A 219 13.35 -5.17 6.52
CA LYS A 219 14.27 -4.22 5.85
C LYS A 219 14.25 -4.32 4.32
N LEU A 220 13.13 -4.78 3.74
CA LEU A 220 12.96 -4.92 2.31
C LEU A 220 12.74 -3.55 1.66
N LYS A 221 13.47 -3.24 0.58
CA LYS A 221 13.31 -1.99 -0.18
C LYS A 221 12.21 -2.10 -1.24
N SER A 222 12.05 -3.27 -1.85
CA SER A 222 11.07 -3.55 -2.90
C SER A 222 10.62 -5.01 -2.90
N VAL A 223 9.42 -5.25 -3.44
CA VAL A 223 8.81 -6.57 -3.67
C VAL A 223 8.09 -6.51 -5.01
N LYS A 224 8.35 -7.47 -5.92
CA LYS A 224 7.80 -7.52 -7.29
C LYS A 224 7.86 -6.18 -8.05
N GLY A 225 8.98 -5.45 -7.93
CA GLY A 225 9.17 -4.13 -8.56
C GLY A 225 8.56 -2.94 -7.80
N VAL A 226 7.60 -3.17 -6.90
CA VAL A 226 6.99 -2.12 -6.06
C VAL A 226 7.94 -1.70 -4.93
N CYS A 227 8.17 -0.40 -4.77
CA CYS A 227 8.99 0.15 -3.69
C CYS A 227 8.18 0.25 -2.38
N LEU A 228 8.61 -0.44 -1.32
CA LEU A 228 7.83 -0.52 -0.08
C LEU A 228 7.79 0.76 0.74
N THR A 229 8.81 1.62 0.63
CA THR A 229 8.92 2.85 1.46
C THR A 229 8.12 4.03 0.90
N ARG A 230 7.80 4.01 -0.41
CA ARG A 230 7.08 5.09 -1.10
C ARG A 230 5.79 4.64 -1.78
N GLY A 231 5.67 3.35 -2.13
CA GLY A 231 4.48 2.76 -2.71
C GLY A 231 3.50 2.29 -1.64
N HIS A 232 2.87 3.22 -0.93
CA HIS A 232 1.59 2.94 -0.28
C HIS A 232 0.47 3.12 -1.31
N ILE A 233 -0.50 2.22 -1.33
CA ILE A 233 -1.69 2.34 -2.16
C ILE A 233 -2.50 3.53 -1.62
N LYS A 234 -2.76 4.52 -2.48
CA LYS A 234 -3.63 5.65 -2.15
C LYS A 234 -5.06 5.30 -2.54
N ASP A 235 -5.98 5.46 -1.60
CA ASP A 235 -7.41 5.28 -1.80
C ASP A 235 -8.15 6.40 -1.05
N ASP A 236 -8.86 7.24 -1.81
CA ASP A 236 -9.58 8.40 -1.28
C ASP A 236 -10.84 7.99 -0.47
N ARG A 237 -11.26 6.72 -0.56
CA ARG A 237 -12.35 6.15 0.26
C ARG A 237 -11.93 5.95 1.72
N ILE A 238 -10.64 5.75 1.98
CA ILE A 238 -10.13 5.53 3.34
C ILE A 238 -10.08 6.89 4.06
N PRO A 239 -10.79 7.07 5.20
CA PRO A 239 -10.81 8.35 5.89
C PRO A 239 -9.41 8.71 6.40
N SER A 240 -9.00 9.96 6.17
CA SER A 240 -7.76 10.48 6.73
C SER A 240 -7.89 10.63 8.25
N SER A 241 -6.83 10.29 8.99
CA SER A 241 -6.77 10.52 10.43
C SER A 241 -7.07 11.99 10.79
N PRO A 242 -7.83 12.27 11.86
CA PRO A 242 -8.12 13.63 12.30
C PRO A 242 -6.84 14.37 12.69
N LEU A 243 -6.82 15.68 12.45
CA LEU A 243 -5.67 16.51 12.77
C LEU A 243 -5.68 16.86 14.26
N SER A 244 -4.52 16.83 14.92
CA SER A 244 -4.44 17.27 16.32
C SER A 244 -4.88 18.74 16.45
N PRO A 245 -5.34 19.20 17.64
CA PRO A 245 -5.77 20.58 17.84
C PRO A 245 -4.74 21.62 17.36
N TYR A 246 -3.45 21.39 17.65
CA TYR A 246 -2.35 22.20 17.13
C TYR A 246 -2.26 22.21 15.59
N MET A 247 -2.44 21.06 14.94
CA MET A 247 -2.41 20.98 13.46
C MET A 247 -3.64 21.66 12.84
N ASN A 248 -4.79 21.66 13.50
CA ASN A 248 -5.96 22.43 13.07
C ASN A 248 -5.75 23.94 13.24
N PHE A 249 -5.10 24.40 14.33
CA PHE A 249 -4.61 25.78 14.45
C PHE A 249 -3.62 26.16 13.34
N MET A 250 -2.62 25.31 13.08
CA MET A 250 -1.65 25.52 12.00
C MET A 250 -2.31 25.62 10.62
N LYS A 251 -3.29 24.76 10.34
CA LYS A 251 -4.08 24.73 9.10
C LYS A 251 -4.88 26.01 8.90
N LEU A 252 -5.50 26.54 9.96
CA LEU A 252 -6.27 27.79 9.92
C LEU A 252 -5.34 29.01 9.76
N ARG A 253 -4.27 29.10 10.54
CA ARG A 253 -3.26 30.17 10.43
C ARG A 253 -2.56 30.19 9.06
N LEU A 254 -2.26 29.03 8.49
CA LEU A 254 -1.69 28.92 7.15
C LEU A 254 -2.70 29.34 6.07
N LYS A 255 -4.00 29.08 6.27
CA LYS A 255 -5.07 29.58 5.40
C LYS A 255 -5.19 31.11 5.47
N GLU A 256 -5.18 31.69 6.66
CA GLU A 256 -5.17 33.15 6.86
C GLU A 256 -3.99 33.82 6.11
N LEU A 257 -2.79 33.28 6.27
CA LEU A 257 -1.59 33.76 5.57
C LEU A 257 -1.68 33.59 4.04
N SER A 258 -2.37 32.56 3.54
CA SER A 258 -2.63 32.39 2.10
C SER A 258 -3.52 33.49 1.52
N HIS A 259 -4.42 34.06 2.33
CA HIS A 259 -5.27 35.17 1.94
C HIS A 259 -4.55 36.52 2.06
N GLN A 260 -3.60 36.65 2.98
CA GLN A 260 -2.84 37.88 3.22
C GLN A 260 -1.62 38.05 2.30
N ALA A 261 -0.94 36.95 1.93
CA ALA A 261 0.29 36.99 1.15
C ALA A 261 0.42 35.75 0.23
N PRO A 262 -0.29 35.71 -0.93
CA PRO A 262 -0.31 34.54 -1.81
C PRO A 262 1.08 34.11 -2.31
N ASP A 263 1.98 35.07 -2.60
CA ASP A 263 3.33 34.78 -3.11
C ASP A 263 4.28 34.20 -2.05
N ASN A 264 4.05 34.45 -0.76
CA ASN A 264 4.93 34.02 0.34
C ASN A 264 4.39 32.79 1.12
N PHE A 265 3.31 32.17 0.66
CA PHE A 265 2.67 31.02 1.31
C PHE A 265 3.63 29.84 1.59
N ARG A 266 4.63 29.62 0.71
CA ARG A 266 5.62 28.54 0.86
C ARG A 266 6.71 28.81 1.91
N THR A 267 6.84 30.04 2.38
CA THR A 267 7.93 30.52 3.27
C THR A 267 7.41 31.13 4.57
N GLY A 268 6.12 31.45 4.66
CA GLY A 268 5.58 32.40 5.64
C GLY A 268 5.27 31.91 7.06
N VAL A 269 5.34 30.63 7.38
CA VAL A 269 5.11 30.14 8.76
C VAL A 269 6.40 29.67 9.41
N ASN A 270 7.02 30.56 10.19
CA ASN A 270 8.05 30.14 11.13
C ASN A 270 7.42 29.23 12.21
N MET A 271 7.86 27.97 12.24
CA MET A 271 7.29 26.95 13.12
C MET A 271 7.52 27.27 14.60
N THR A 272 8.57 28.02 14.96
CA THR A 272 8.80 28.48 16.34
C THR A 272 7.74 29.49 16.78
N ASP A 273 7.33 30.36 15.87
CA ASP A 273 6.44 31.49 16.19
C ASP A 273 5.00 31.01 16.27
N ALA A 274 4.62 30.03 15.44
CA ALA A 274 3.36 29.34 15.59
C ALA A 274 3.30 28.45 16.85
N ALA A 275 4.40 27.79 17.23
CA ALA A 275 4.48 27.02 18.47
C ALA A 275 4.42 27.92 19.73
N THR A 276 5.05 29.11 19.71
CA THR A 276 4.94 30.07 20.81
C THR A 276 3.56 30.73 20.86
N ALA A 277 2.94 31.04 19.71
CA ALA A 277 1.56 31.50 19.66
C ALA A 277 0.59 30.46 20.24
N TRP A 278 0.72 29.18 19.87
CA TRP A 278 -0.10 28.10 20.46
C TRP A 278 0.08 28.00 21.98
N LYS A 279 1.31 28.18 22.49
CA LYS A 279 1.58 28.22 23.94
C LYS A 279 0.95 29.43 24.64
N LYS A 280 0.74 30.56 23.93
CA LYS A 280 0.11 31.79 24.44
C LYS A 280 -1.42 31.80 24.34
N LEU A 281 -2.03 30.96 23.51
CA LEU A 281 -3.51 30.81 23.45
C LEU A 281 -4.09 30.50 24.82
N SER A 282 -5.21 31.15 25.14
CA SER A 282 -6.02 30.84 26.31
C SER A 282 -6.67 29.47 26.21
N GLU A 283 -7.12 28.91 27.34
CA GLU A 283 -7.84 27.64 27.36
C GLU A 283 -9.16 27.70 26.59
N ALA A 284 -9.84 28.85 26.60
CA ALA A 284 -11.06 29.09 25.83
C ALA A 284 -10.82 29.00 24.31
N GLU A 285 -9.75 29.61 23.81
CA GLU A 285 -9.38 29.52 22.39
C GLU A 285 -8.90 28.12 22.02
N ARG A 286 -8.11 27.46 22.88
CA ARG A 286 -7.66 26.07 22.67
C ARG A 286 -8.84 25.11 22.57
N LYS A 287 -9.87 25.30 23.40
CA LYS A 287 -11.08 24.47 23.41
C LYS A 287 -11.76 24.39 22.04
N VAL A 288 -11.76 25.48 21.25
CA VAL A 288 -12.29 25.46 19.88
C VAL A 288 -11.59 24.41 19.02
N TYR A 289 -10.26 24.34 19.07
CA TYR A 289 -9.48 23.36 18.31
C TYR A 289 -9.60 21.94 18.87
N GLU A 290 -9.83 21.79 20.18
CA GLU A 290 -10.14 20.49 20.79
C GLU A 290 -11.52 19.97 20.38
N ASP A 291 -12.55 20.82 20.36
CA ASP A 291 -13.90 20.45 19.95
C ASP A 291 -13.95 20.16 18.43
N MET A 292 -13.20 20.90 17.61
CA MET A 292 -12.94 20.52 16.20
C MET A 292 -12.30 19.13 16.09
N PHE A 293 -11.24 18.85 16.85
CA PHE A 293 -10.59 17.53 16.84
C PHE A 293 -11.53 16.41 17.30
N ARG A 294 -12.36 16.64 18.33
CA ARG A 294 -13.37 15.68 18.80
C ARG A 294 -14.41 15.38 17.72
N ALA A 295 -14.89 16.40 17.00
CA ALA A 295 -15.82 16.23 15.90
C ALA A 295 -15.19 15.46 14.73
N GLU A 296 -14.01 15.89 14.24
CA GLU A 296 -13.25 15.18 13.19
C GLU A 296 -12.95 13.73 13.61
N ARG A 297 -12.68 13.47 14.90
CA ARG A 297 -12.41 12.13 15.43
C ARG A 297 -13.64 11.24 15.44
N ALA A 298 -14.80 11.75 15.87
CA ALA A 298 -16.05 11.00 15.85
C ALA A 298 -16.47 10.64 14.42
N ASP A 299 -16.29 11.57 13.47
CA ASP A 299 -16.51 11.34 12.04
C ASP A 299 -15.55 10.31 11.45
N TYR A 300 -14.27 10.36 11.83
CA TYR A 300 -13.27 9.39 11.42
C TYR A 300 -13.60 7.99 11.95
N ASP A 301 -13.89 7.85 13.24
CA ASP A 301 -14.20 6.55 13.84
C ASP A 301 -15.50 5.96 13.25
N ARG A 302 -16.53 6.79 12.98
CA ARG A 302 -17.75 6.35 12.27
C ARG A 302 -17.44 5.78 10.88
N LYS A 303 -16.75 6.55 10.02
CA LYS A 303 -16.36 6.10 8.67
C LYS A 303 -15.44 4.86 8.70
N LYS A 304 -14.60 4.75 9.72
CA LYS A 304 -13.70 3.60 9.93
C LYS A 304 -14.49 2.33 10.25
N MET A 305 -15.57 2.43 11.03
CA MET A 305 -16.48 1.32 11.33
C MET A 305 -17.32 0.93 10.11
N GLU A 306 -17.86 1.90 9.37
CA GLU A 306 -18.60 1.68 8.11
C GLU A 306 -17.78 0.90 7.07
N LEU A 307 -16.46 1.12 7.03
CA LEU A 307 -15.54 0.50 6.07
C LEU A 307 -14.75 -0.71 6.62
N ASN A 308 -15.00 -1.15 7.86
CA ASN A 308 -14.33 -2.28 8.51
C ASN A 308 -12.78 -2.19 8.52
N LEU A 309 -12.22 -1.04 8.94
CA LEU A 309 -10.78 -0.68 8.82
C LEU A 309 -9.90 -0.88 10.08
#